data_AF-A0A940C6U0-F1
#
_entry.id   AF-A0A940C6U0-F1
#
_cell.length_a   1.000
_cell.length_b   1.000
_cell.length_c   1.000
_cell.angle_alpha   90.00
_cell.angle_beta   90.00
_cell.angle_gamma   90.00
#
_symmetry.space_group_name_H-M   'P 1'
#
loop_
_entity.id
_entity.type
_entity.pdbx_description
1 polymer ?
#
loop_
_entity_poly.entity_id
_entity_poly.type
_entity_poly.pdbx_seq_one_letter_code
_entity_poly.pdbx_strand_id
1 'polypeptide(L)'
;MKKAVSVLLVFTMVFGLAFGGVQATQSTGQRIGSGLLGGIVRGLIGGINAIVPDAKGFTPKDEFVNEDFYSGTGEFLDEPADGAQWKLGYANTSLVPLDWQEHTYYLGGYIVIENLFTNNIEDVLDDMKARVIAIEDGSGRGISLFATIDCIGMANGDIKEIRKALVEKAGGKYEFAAINVESTHAHSCVDTEGLWTNLMGKIMKNLPLAVTHLGTPEQGTDAAYMEFLYDRVSDAMLAACDSMVTGTMTYSRKDIGDGYFNNKNRPSASALMTDMVKLEFTPDDETQDPTLILNIAAHPDVAGLATDFVLQDDAVNTGRQLSGEYIYYMGETLAEAGYNCMFLQGAIAGIYMARGLTGDNQPTYWRAEQSARYGREMGKIALAMNMTLDEIKTGELKDILYNEEELEAEMAYAEEHGGGYTLWCENWEPVEAVDVDPIFNLVIKEAYVPVTNPLIILCGKLNLANYKVLTTGFRKYEVCVEVGYVEIGKDLKAVMLPGEVCQDLIVGGTSLTAEDSYSGKAFEYPSVAEMFGDDQIICFGLCNDAIGYVIPGNDYVMSIAWGHYHELISMGEKSAGAIMEVVQEIAEEYA
;
A
#
# COMPACT_ATOMS: atom_id res chain seq x y z
N MET A 1 26.51 15.74 22.86
CA MET A 1 26.90 16.54 21.67
C MET A 1 27.61 15.70 20.61
N LYS A 2 28.85 15.19 20.80
CA LYS A 2 29.55 14.38 19.76
C LYS A 2 28.75 13.19 19.22
N LYS A 3 28.05 12.44 20.09
CA LYS A 3 27.20 11.30 19.70
C LYS A 3 25.98 11.71 18.89
N ALA A 4 25.27 12.76 19.29
CA ALA A 4 24.10 13.28 18.56
C ALA A 4 24.48 13.80 17.18
N VAL A 5 25.64 14.47 17.06
CA VAL A 5 26.18 14.93 15.77
C VAL A 5 26.52 13.74 14.85
N SER A 6 27.08 12.65 15.40
CA SER A 6 27.34 11.42 14.63
C SER A 6 26.06 10.72 14.17
N VAL A 7 25.02 10.67 15.01
CA VAL A 7 23.70 10.13 14.64
C VAL A 7 23.10 10.95 13.50
N LEU A 8 23.06 12.28 13.65
CA LEU A 8 22.52 13.20 12.64
C LEU A 8 23.25 13.03 11.30
N LEU A 9 24.59 13.01 11.30
CA LEU A 9 25.40 12.78 10.11
C LEU A 9 25.12 11.43 9.43
N VAL A 10 24.87 10.37 10.20
CA VAL A 10 24.51 9.05 9.65
C VAL A 10 23.13 9.10 9.01
N PHE A 11 22.12 9.67 9.65
CA PHE A 11 20.80 9.85 9.04
C PHE A 11 20.90 10.74 7.78
N THR A 12 21.62 11.86 7.81
CA THR A 12 21.81 12.72 6.63
C THR A 12 22.52 11.98 5.49
N MET A 13 23.54 11.15 5.77
CA MET A 13 24.19 10.34 4.74
C MET A 13 23.29 9.23 4.20
N VAL A 14 22.54 8.54 5.07
CA VAL A 14 21.65 7.43 4.70
C VAL A 14 20.48 7.93 3.85
N PHE A 15 19.79 8.98 4.30
CA PHE A 15 18.66 9.55 3.56
C PHE A 15 19.16 10.36 2.35
N GLY A 16 20.26 11.11 2.44
CA GLY A 16 20.81 11.85 1.30
C GLY A 16 21.34 10.98 0.14
N LEU A 17 21.75 9.74 0.40
CA LEU A 17 22.19 8.79 -0.64
C LEU A 17 21.06 7.92 -1.21
N ALA A 18 19.93 7.82 -0.51
CA ALA A 18 18.80 6.97 -0.89
C ALA A 18 17.87 7.64 -1.92
N PHE A 19 17.76 8.97 -1.89
CA PHE A 19 16.83 9.73 -2.74
C PHE A 19 17.51 10.43 -3.93
N GLY A 20 18.84 10.34 -4.05
CA GLY A 20 19.54 10.76 -5.26
C GLY A 20 19.38 9.68 -6.32
N GLY A 21 18.53 9.93 -7.33
CA GLY A 21 18.32 9.02 -8.46
C GLY A 21 19.65 8.64 -9.09
N VAL A 22 20.11 7.42 -8.83
CA VAL A 22 21.31 6.94 -9.48
C VAL A 22 20.85 6.39 -10.83
N GLN A 23 21.36 6.98 -11.92
CA GLN A 23 21.41 6.41 -13.26
C GLN A 23 22.82 5.86 -13.49
N ALA A 24 22.89 4.67 -14.13
CA ALA A 24 24.07 3.96 -14.67
C ALA A 24 24.48 2.65 -13.95
N THR A 25 24.51 1.59 -14.77
CA THR A 25 25.16 0.28 -14.55
C THR A 25 26.62 0.44 -14.14
N GLN A 26 27.03 -0.30 -13.09
CA GLN A 26 28.39 -0.25 -12.53
C GLN A 26 29.15 -1.58 -12.67
N SER A 27 30.48 -1.50 -12.72
CA SER A 27 31.43 -2.62 -12.83
C SER A 27 31.58 -3.44 -11.54
N THR A 28 32.21 -4.63 -11.60
CA THR A 28 32.46 -5.50 -10.43
C THR A 28 33.20 -4.81 -9.28
N GLY A 29 34.10 -3.86 -9.55
CA GLY A 29 34.82 -3.10 -8.51
C GLY A 29 33.92 -2.12 -7.74
N GLN A 30 32.88 -1.63 -8.39
CA GLN A 30 31.87 -0.75 -7.80
C GLN A 30 30.88 -1.53 -6.89
N ARG A 31 30.55 -2.78 -7.24
CA ARG A 31 29.79 -3.70 -6.37
C ARG A 31 30.50 -3.96 -5.02
N ILE A 32 31.83 -4.08 -5.04
CA ILE A 32 32.64 -4.23 -3.81
C ILE A 32 32.63 -2.93 -2.98
N GLY A 33 32.65 -1.77 -3.64
CA GLY A 33 32.62 -0.46 -2.98
C GLY A 33 31.30 -0.16 -2.26
N SER A 34 30.16 -0.52 -2.84
CA SER A 34 28.83 -0.27 -2.23
C SER A 34 28.51 -1.23 -1.07
N GLY A 35 28.96 -2.48 -1.14
CA GLY A 35 28.90 -3.42 -0.02
C GLY A 35 29.75 -2.97 1.18
N LEU A 36 30.93 -2.38 0.92
CA LEU A 36 31.78 -1.79 1.96
C LEU A 36 31.09 -0.58 2.64
N LEU A 37 30.42 0.29 1.86
CA LEU A 37 29.66 1.43 2.39
C LEU A 37 28.47 0.96 3.25
N GLY A 38 27.73 -0.04 2.79
CA GLY A 38 26.64 -0.66 3.57
C GLY A 38 27.11 -1.24 4.89
N GLY A 39 28.23 -1.95 4.89
CA GLY A 39 28.88 -2.45 6.09
C GLY A 39 29.30 -1.35 7.07
N ILE A 40 29.81 -0.22 6.57
CA ILE A 40 30.17 0.95 7.38
C ILE A 40 28.92 1.59 8.00
N VAL A 41 27.86 1.81 7.22
CA VAL A 41 26.58 2.36 7.70
C VAL A 41 25.99 1.45 8.77
N ARG A 42 25.90 0.13 8.50
CA ARG A 42 25.42 -0.88 9.47
C ARG A 42 26.22 -0.87 10.76
N GLY A 43 27.55 -0.79 10.66
CA GLY A 43 28.44 -0.72 11.82
C GLY A 43 28.25 0.55 12.66
N LEU A 44 28.10 1.70 12.01
CA LEU A 44 27.84 2.99 12.69
C LEU A 44 26.49 3.00 13.40
N ILE A 45 25.41 2.61 12.71
CA ILE A 45 24.06 2.53 13.30
C ILE A 45 24.04 1.47 14.40
N GLY A 46 24.71 0.32 14.21
CA GLY A 46 24.86 -0.72 15.23
C GLY A 46 25.54 -0.20 16.51
N GLY A 47 26.60 0.61 16.37
CA GLY A 47 27.28 1.26 17.48
C GLY A 47 26.40 2.28 18.22
N ILE A 48 25.56 3.02 17.49
CA ILE A 48 24.55 3.91 18.08
C ILE A 48 23.49 3.11 18.83
N ASN A 49 22.93 2.07 18.20
CA ASN A 49 21.96 1.20 18.84
C ASN A 49 22.51 0.65 20.16
N ALA A 50 23.77 0.21 20.19
CA ALA A 50 24.41 -0.36 21.39
C ALA A 50 24.29 0.54 22.64
N ILE A 51 24.25 1.86 22.46
CA ILE A 51 24.20 2.84 23.55
C ILE A 51 22.80 3.40 23.83
N VAL A 52 21.84 3.25 22.90
CA VAL A 52 20.45 3.67 23.10
C VAL A 52 19.70 2.51 23.78
N PRO A 53 19.09 2.73 24.97
CA PRO A 53 18.33 1.69 25.66
C PRO A 53 17.10 1.28 24.86
N ASP A 54 16.43 0.22 25.30
CA ASP A 54 15.14 -0.18 24.73
C ASP A 54 14.07 0.84 25.14
N ALA A 55 13.11 1.09 24.25
CA ALA A 55 12.03 2.02 24.57
C ALA A 55 11.11 1.41 25.63
N LYS A 56 10.53 2.25 26.49
CA LYS A 56 9.63 1.79 27.56
C LYS A 56 8.39 1.05 27.05
N GLY A 57 7.97 1.31 25.81
CA GLY A 57 6.83 0.64 25.18
C GLY A 57 7.13 -0.75 24.60
N PHE A 58 8.39 -1.21 24.66
CA PHE A 58 8.74 -2.55 24.18
C PHE A 58 8.19 -3.60 25.15
N THR A 59 7.50 -4.61 24.61
CA THR A 59 6.79 -5.63 25.39
C THR A 59 7.54 -6.96 25.34
N PRO A 60 7.79 -7.68 26.45
CA PRO A 60 8.26 -9.06 26.39
C PRO A 60 7.30 -9.95 25.60
N LYS A 61 7.81 -10.79 24.70
CA LYS A 61 6.94 -11.62 23.83
C LYS A 61 6.03 -12.57 24.62
N ASP A 62 6.49 -13.09 25.75
CA ASP A 62 5.71 -13.95 26.64
C ASP A 62 4.60 -13.20 27.41
N GLU A 63 4.65 -11.87 27.45
CA GLU A 63 3.62 -11.00 28.01
C GLU A 63 2.71 -10.40 26.93
N PHE A 64 2.98 -10.64 25.65
CA PHE A 64 2.22 -10.09 24.55
C PHE A 64 0.87 -10.79 24.37
N VAL A 65 -0.19 -9.99 24.27
CA VAL A 65 -1.51 -10.42 23.85
C VAL A 65 -1.90 -9.58 22.64
N ASN A 66 -2.35 -10.26 21.59
CA ASN A 66 -2.85 -9.64 20.38
C ASN A 66 -4.35 -9.31 20.55
N GLU A 67 -4.63 -8.26 21.31
CA GLU A 67 -5.99 -7.73 21.48
C GLU A 67 -6.53 -7.16 20.16
N ASP A 68 -7.85 -7.15 19.99
CA ASP A 68 -8.53 -6.66 18.78
C ASP A 68 -8.07 -7.35 17.48
N PHE A 69 -7.70 -8.62 17.60
CA PHE A 69 -7.38 -9.53 16.50
C PHE A 69 -8.62 -10.32 16.07
N TYR A 70 -8.79 -10.48 14.75
CA TYR A 70 -9.90 -11.22 14.17
C TYR A 70 -9.36 -12.32 13.25
N SER A 71 -9.70 -13.58 13.55
CA SER A 71 -9.17 -14.74 12.82
C SER A 71 -9.90 -15.03 11.50
N GLY A 72 -11.03 -14.36 11.23
CA GLY A 72 -11.82 -14.57 10.03
C GLY A 72 -13.11 -15.37 10.24
N THR A 73 -13.59 -16.01 9.18
CA THR A 73 -14.94 -16.61 9.09
C THR A 73 -15.07 -17.99 9.74
N GLY A 74 -13.99 -18.55 10.26
CA GLY A 74 -13.98 -19.90 10.84
C GLY A 74 -13.90 -20.99 9.77
N GLU A 75 -14.85 -21.92 9.77
CA GLU A 75 -14.89 -23.03 8.80
C GLU A 75 -15.15 -22.51 7.38
N PHE A 76 -14.35 -22.96 6.40
CA PHE A 76 -14.50 -22.61 4.99
C PHE A 76 -15.66 -23.37 4.37
N LEU A 77 -16.38 -22.71 3.46
CA LEU A 77 -17.48 -23.31 2.71
C LEU A 77 -17.03 -23.59 1.27
N ASP A 78 -17.27 -24.80 0.79
CA ASP A 78 -17.07 -25.18 -0.62
C ASP A 78 -18.30 -24.89 -1.49
N GLU A 79 -19.48 -24.75 -0.85
CA GLU A 79 -20.76 -24.47 -1.49
C GLU A 79 -21.52 -23.41 -0.69
N PRO A 80 -22.39 -22.61 -1.35
CA PRO A 80 -23.19 -21.61 -0.64
C PRO A 80 -24.06 -22.22 0.46
N ALA A 81 -24.23 -21.50 1.56
CA ALA A 81 -25.19 -21.90 2.58
C ALA A 81 -26.64 -21.90 2.04
N ASP A 82 -27.53 -22.65 2.70
CA ASP A 82 -28.95 -22.73 2.28
C ASP A 82 -29.61 -21.35 2.28
N GLY A 83 -29.98 -20.86 1.09
CA GLY A 83 -30.59 -19.54 0.90
C GLY A 83 -29.62 -18.36 1.04
N ALA A 84 -28.30 -18.63 0.94
CA ALA A 84 -27.26 -17.62 0.93
C ALA A 84 -27.48 -16.59 -0.19
N GLN A 85 -27.18 -15.33 0.15
CA GLN A 85 -27.22 -14.21 -0.78
C GLN A 85 -26.18 -13.20 -0.31
N TRP A 86 -25.46 -12.62 -1.28
CA TRP A 86 -24.55 -11.53 -1.00
C TRP A 86 -25.26 -10.37 -0.35
N LYS A 87 -24.64 -9.84 0.71
CA LYS A 87 -24.96 -8.54 1.27
C LYS A 87 -23.72 -7.68 1.26
N LEU A 88 -23.86 -6.46 0.77
CA LEU A 88 -22.78 -5.50 0.77
C LEU A 88 -23.31 -4.12 1.15
N GLY A 89 -22.57 -3.45 2.01
CA GLY A 89 -22.75 -2.04 2.33
C GLY A 89 -21.48 -1.28 2.04
N TYR A 90 -21.61 -0.03 1.66
CA TYR A 90 -20.50 0.84 1.31
C TYR A 90 -20.61 2.18 2.03
N ALA A 91 -19.45 2.74 2.37
CA ALA A 91 -19.31 4.12 2.82
C ALA A 91 -17.91 4.64 2.46
N ASN A 92 -17.76 5.96 2.43
CA ASN A 92 -16.46 6.60 2.40
C ASN A 92 -16.46 7.88 3.25
N THR A 93 -15.27 8.38 3.57
CA THR A 93 -15.11 9.62 4.34
C THR A 93 -13.83 10.34 3.91
N SER A 94 -13.87 11.67 3.90
CA SER A 94 -12.67 12.51 3.71
C SER A 94 -11.80 12.49 4.97
N LEU A 95 -10.50 12.42 4.75
CA LEU A 95 -9.45 12.44 5.76
C LEU A 95 -8.54 13.68 5.66
N VAL A 96 -8.94 14.67 4.85
CA VAL A 96 -8.26 15.99 4.84
C VAL A 96 -8.52 16.69 6.18
N PRO A 97 -7.48 17.03 6.95
CA PRO A 97 -7.67 17.69 8.24
C PRO A 97 -8.24 19.09 8.05
N LEU A 98 -9.31 19.44 8.77
CA LEU A 98 -10.02 20.71 8.60
C LEU A 98 -9.17 21.94 8.97
N ASP A 99 -8.16 21.75 9.81
CA ASP A 99 -7.24 22.78 10.31
C ASP A 99 -5.89 22.78 9.60
N TRP A 100 -5.78 22.15 8.41
CA TRP A 100 -4.52 22.03 7.66
C TRP A 100 -3.82 23.38 7.36
N GLN A 101 -4.58 24.48 7.33
CA GLN A 101 -4.05 25.84 7.13
C GLN A 101 -3.51 26.47 8.42
N GLU A 102 -3.92 25.97 9.58
CA GLU A 102 -3.59 26.51 10.90
C GLU A 102 -2.54 25.65 11.63
N HIS A 103 -2.47 24.36 11.30
CA HIS A 103 -1.55 23.39 11.88
C HIS A 103 -0.63 22.79 10.82
N THR A 104 0.65 22.58 11.18
CA THR A 104 1.64 22.02 10.25
C THR A 104 1.60 20.49 10.27
N TYR A 105 1.02 19.92 9.21
CA TYR A 105 1.10 18.49 8.91
C TYR A 105 2.27 18.18 7.97
N TYR A 106 2.63 16.90 7.88
CA TYR A 106 3.68 16.39 6.99
C TYR A 106 3.13 15.28 6.11
N LEU A 107 3.58 15.20 4.86
CA LEU A 107 3.26 14.12 3.93
C LEU A 107 4.14 12.88 4.20
N GLY A 108 3.54 11.70 4.08
CA GLY A 108 4.24 10.41 4.08
C GLY A 108 4.96 10.12 2.75
N GLY A 109 5.95 9.22 2.74
CA GLY A 109 6.55 8.68 1.51
C GLY A 109 7.89 9.28 1.08
N TYR A 110 8.04 10.61 1.07
CA TYR A 110 9.27 11.25 0.57
C TYR A 110 10.06 12.07 1.59
N ILE A 111 11.38 11.95 1.53
CA ILE A 111 12.34 12.82 2.20
C ILE A 111 13.34 13.32 1.14
N VAL A 112 13.01 14.45 0.51
CA VAL A 112 13.80 15.02 -0.60
C VAL A 112 14.71 16.17 -0.14
N ILE A 113 15.90 16.26 -0.72
CA ILE A 113 16.91 17.27 -0.34
C ILE A 113 16.48 18.67 -0.82
N GLU A 114 15.75 18.71 -1.93
CA GLU A 114 15.12 19.87 -2.55
C GLU A 114 14.19 20.59 -1.57
N ASN A 115 13.54 19.81 -0.68
CA ASN A 115 12.68 20.32 0.38
C ASN A 115 13.39 20.40 1.74
N LEU A 116 14.73 20.42 1.77
CA LEU A 116 15.54 20.45 3.00
C LEU A 116 15.20 19.32 3.99
N PHE A 117 14.80 18.14 3.47
CA PHE A 117 14.37 16.99 4.27
C PHE A 117 13.12 17.24 5.12
N THR A 118 12.26 18.17 4.72
CA THR A 118 10.94 18.41 5.32
C THR A 118 9.85 18.24 4.27
N ASN A 119 8.78 17.54 4.60
CA ASN A 119 7.66 17.34 3.68
C ASN A 119 6.37 17.96 4.25
N ASN A 120 6.44 19.20 4.72
CA ASN A 120 5.25 19.87 5.28
C ASN A 120 4.18 20.05 4.19
N ILE A 121 2.91 19.96 4.58
CA ILE A 121 1.79 20.22 3.68
C ILE A 121 1.71 21.73 3.42
N GLU A 122 1.62 22.10 2.14
CA GLU A 122 1.54 23.50 1.67
C GLU A 122 0.19 23.81 1.01
N ASP A 123 -0.47 22.81 0.44
CA ASP A 123 -1.76 22.94 -0.24
C ASP A 123 -2.51 21.60 -0.28
N VAL A 124 -3.78 21.64 -0.66
CA VAL A 124 -4.66 20.48 -0.88
C VAL A 124 -5.17 20.51 -2.32
N LEU A 125 -4.79 19.53 -3.14
CA LEU A 125 -5.23 19.45 -4.55
C LEU A 125 -6.57 18.75 -4.70
N ASP A 126 -6.72 17.66 -3.97
CA ASP A 126 -7.87 16.77 -4.01
C ASP A 126 -8.03 16.05 -2.67
N ASP A 127 -9.02 15.17 -2.56
CA ASP A 127 -9.38 14.53 -1.31
C ASP A 127 -8.52 13.28 -1.06
N MET A 128 -8.11 13.08 0.20
CA MET A 128 -7.64 11.79 0.69
C MET A 128 -8.79 11.12 1.43
N LYS A 129 -9.15 9.89 1.07
CA LYS A 129 -10.36 9.21 1.57
C LYS A 129 -10.02 7.91 2.32
N ALA A 130 -10.92 7.49 3.21
CA ALA A 130 -11.09 6.08 3.50
C ALA A 130 -12.32 5.55 2.75
N ARG A 131 -12.16 4.43 2.05
CA ARG A 131 -13.22 3.71 1.33
C ARG A 131 -13.49 2.41 2.06
N VAL A 132 -14.75 2.14 2.37
CA VAL A 132 -15.11 1.03 3.26
C VAL A 132 -16.24 0.19 2.67
N ILE A 133 -16.06 -1.12 2.67
CA ILE A 133 -17.12 -2.09 2.42
C ILE A 133 -17.35 -2.97 3.65
N ALA A 134 -18.60 -3.30 3.90
CA ALA A 134 -19.03 -4.37 4.79
C ALA A 134 -19.62 -5.49 3.92
N ILE A 135 -19.09 -6.71 4.02
CA ILE A 135 -19.51 -7.84 3.18
C ILE A 135 -19.90 -9.05 4.05
N GLU A 136 -20.97 -9.73 3.63
CA GLU A 136 -21.42 -11.01 4.18
C GLU A 136 -21.99 -11.86 3.03
N ASP A 137 -21.76 -13.16 3.08
CA ASP A 137 -22.27 -14.13 2.11
C ASP A 137 -23.66 -14.70 2.46
N GLY A 138 -24.28 -14.22 3.55
CA GLY A 138 -25.57 -14.72 4.03
C GLY A 138 -25.48 -16.05 4.78
N SER A 139 -24.30 -16.60 5.04
CA SER A 139 -24.11 -17.85 5.81
C SER A 139 -24.32 -17.68 7.32
N GLY A 140 -24.34 -16.45 7.82
CA GLY A 140 -24.39 -16.15 9.24
C GLY A 140 -23.04 -16.27 9.97
N ARG A 141 -21.92 -16.35 9.25
CA ARG A 141 -20.55 -16.37 9.82
C ARG A 141 -20.02 -14.99 10.26
N GLY A 142 -20.84 -13.95 10.15
CA GLY A 142 -20.51 -12.57 10.55
C GLY A 142 -20.06 -11.69 9.40
N ILE A 143 -19.99 -10.38 9.67
CA ILE A 143 -19.59 -9.35 8.70
C ILE A 143 -18.06 -9.30 8.62
N SER A 144 -17.53 -9.24 7.40
CA SER A 144 -16.13 -8.85 7.16
C SER A 144 -16.09 -7.41 6.64
N LEU A 145 -15.29 -6.57 7.29
CA LEU A 145 -15.06 -5.19 6.87
C LEU A 145 -13.72 -5.06 6.16
N PHE A 146 -13.67 -4.24 5.12
CA PHE A 146 -12.43 -3.79 4.48
C PHE A 146 -12.47 -2.27 4.38
N ALA A 147 -11.50 -1.60 5.00
CA ALA A 147 -11.30 -0.17 4.88
C ALA A 147 -9.94 0.12 4.26
N THR A 148 -9.93 0.71 3.07
CA THR A 148 -8.70 1.17 2.43
C THR A 148 -8.53 2.66 2.62
N ILE A 149 -7.45 3.03 3.28
CA ILE A 149 -7.12 4.40 3.69
C ILE A 149 -6.09 4.99 2.73
N ASP A 150 -6.38 6.17 2.18
CA ASP A 150 -5.41 6.95 1.43
C ASP A 150 -4.32 7.45 2.38
N CYS A 151 -3.21 6.71 2.44
CA CYS A 151 -2.07 6.98 3.32
C CYS A 151 -0.85 6.15 2.91
N ILE A 152 0.32 6.48 3.44
CA ILE A 152 1.56 5.75 3.14
C ILE A 152 1.57 4.34 3.74
N GLY A 153 0.93 4.14 4.90
CA GLY A 153 0.97 2.89 5.62
C GLY A 153 0.39 3.05 7.03
N MET A 154 -0.09 1.95 7.61
CA MET A 154 -0.63 1.94 8.96
C MET A 154 0.02 0.83 9.78
N ALA A 155 0.53 1.13 10.96
CA ALA A 155 1.03 0.10 11.87
C ALA A 155 -0.12 -0.66 12.53
N ASN A 156 0.05 -1.95 12.84
CA ASN A 156 -0.94 -2.78 13.53
C ASN A 156 -1.57 -2.11 14.76
N GLY A 157 -0.77 -1.35 15.53
CA GLY A 157 -1.24 -0.65 16.72
C GLY A 157 -2.31 0.40 16.40
N ASP A 158 -2.11 1.18 15.34
CA ASP A 158 -3.07 2.20 14.87
C ASP A 158 -4.35 1.54 14.34
N ILE A 159 -4.21 0.43 13.62
CA ILE A 159 -5.33 -0.34 13.09
C ILE A 159 -6.21 -0.88 14.22
N LYS A 160 -5.61 -1.32 15.33
CA LYS A 160 -6.36 -1.77 16.51
C LYS A 160 -7.15 -0.65 17.20
N GLU A 161 -6.63 0.58 17.22
CA GLU A 161 -7.41 1.71 17.74
C GLU A 161 -8.65 1.98 16.87
N ILE A 162 -8.55 1.82 15.54
CA ILE A 162 -9.71 1.87 14.63
C ILE A 162 -10.71 0.75 14.95
N ARG A 163 -10.24 -0.50 15.06
CA ARG A 163 -11.08 -1.67 15.36
C ARG A 163 -11.83 -1.50 16.69
N LYS A 164 -11.12 -1.07 17.72
CA LYS A 164 -11.68 -0.80 19.05
C LYS A 164 -12.73 0.31 19.01
N ALA A 165 -12.43 1.43 18.33
CA ALA A 165 -13.38 2.54 18.18
C ALA A 165 -14.66 2.08 17.47
N LEU A 166 -14.53 1.28 16.39
CA LEU A 166 -15.69 0.69 15.70
C LEU A 166 -16.52 -0.20 16.62
N VAL A 167 -15.89 -1.14 17.34
CA VAL A 167 -16.62 -2.07 18.23
C VAL A 167 -17.35 -1.32 19.34
N GLU A 168 -16.73 -0.29 19.91
CA GLU A 168 -17.36 0.57 20.92
C GLU A 168 -18.58 1.29 20.34
N LYS A 169 -18.45 1.91 19.14
CA LYS A 169 -19.54 2.62 18.46
C LYS A 169 -20.67 1.69 18.03
N ALA A 170 -20.34 0.49 17.55
CA ALA A 170 -21.33 -0.51 17.13
C ALA A 170 -22.16 -1.04 18.31
N GLY A 171 -21.63 -1.02 19.54
CA GLY A 171 -22.39 -1.36 20.75
C GLY A 171 -22.99 -2.78 20.73
N GLY A 172 -22.35 -3.72 20.04
CA GLY A 172 -22.84 -5.09 19.85
C GLY A 172 -24.00 -5.23 18.85
N LYS A 173 -24.27 -4.23 18.02
CA LYS A 173 -25.27 -4.28 16.93
C LYS A 173 -24.92 -5.33 15.86
N TYR A 174 -23.63 -5.57 15.66
CA TYR A 174 -23.09 -6.43 14.60
C TYR A 174 -22.16 -7.49 15.16
N GLU A 175 -22.12 -8.63 14.48
CA GLU A 175 -21.14 -9.70 14.71
C GLU A 175 -20.10 -9.63 13.59
N PHE A 176 -18.83 -9.45 13.96
CA PHE A 176 -17.74 -9.28 13.01
C PHE A 176 -16.91 -10.55 12.90
N ALA A 177 -16.76 -11.07 11.68
CA ALA A 177 -15.82 -12.14 11.35
C ALA A 177 -14.40 -11.58 11.23
N ALA A 178 -14.25 -10.43 10.57
CA ALA A 178 -12.99 -9.72 10.41
C ALA A 178 -13.18 -8.21 10.24
N ILE A 179 -12.17 -7.45 10.64
CA ILE A 179 -12.12 -5.99 10.47
C ILE A 179 -10.75 -5.65 9.87
N ASN A 180 -10.70 -5.55 8.55
CA ASN A 180 -9.47 -5.34 7.80
C ASN A 180 -9.25 -3.86 7.50
N VAL A 181 -8.02 -3.39 7.69
CA VAL A 181 -7.60 -2.04 7.34
C VAL A 181 -6.39 -2.12 6.43
N GLU A 182 -6.47 -1.42 5.30
CA GLU A 182 -5.46 -1.41 4.26
C GLU A 182 -5.02 0.02 3.97
N SER A 183 -3.85 0.17 3.38
CA SER A 183 -3.35 1.46 2.90
C SER A 183 -3.23 1.45 1.38
N THR A 184 -3.63 2.52 0.70
CA THR A 184 -3.32 2.66 -0.73
C THR A 184 -1.84 2.82 -1.00
N HIS A 185 -1.07 3.20 0.03
CA HIS A 185 0.34 3.53 -0.05
C HIS A 185 0.61 4.86 -0.77
N ALA A 186 -0.30 5.83 -0.68
CA ALA A 186 -0.14 7.16 -1.28
C ALA A 186 1.00 7.96 -0.63
N HIS A 187 1.90 8.52 -1.45
CA HIS A 187 3.07 9.32 -1.02
C HIS A 187 2.75 10.82 -0.93
N SER A 188 1.48 11.19 -1.01
CA SER A 188 0.99 12.57 -0.94
C SER A 188 -0.16 12.74 0.05
N CYS A 189 -0.25 11.85 1.03
CA CYS A 189 -1.19 11.92 2.14
C CYS A 189 -0.46 12.23 3.46
N VAL A 190 -1.21 12.64 4.50
CA VAL A 190 -0.64 12.91 5.84
C VAL A 190 0.11 11.68 6.36
N ASP A 191 1.29 11.90 6.94
CA ASP A 191 2.16 10.85 7.48
C ASP A 191 1.51 10.14 8.69
N THR A 192 1.24 8.86 8.50
CA THR A 192 0.56 7.94 9.42
C THR A 192 1.50 6.91 10.05
N GLU A 193 2.76 6.80 9.60
CA GLU A 193 3.76 5.94 10.24
C GLU A 193 4.78 6.73 11.07
N GLY A 194 4.93 8.03 10.77
CA GLY A 194 5.69 9.00 11.54
C GLY A 194 7.15 9.17 11.15
N LEU A 195 7.61 8.40 10.15
CA LEU A 195 9.00 8.41 9.67
C LEU A 195 9.33 9.62 8.79
N TRP A 196 8.34 10.22 8.15
CA TRP A 196 8.47 11.29 7.15
C TRP A 196 8.14 12.69 7.70
N THR A 197 7.87 12.78 9.00
CA THR A 197 7.72 14.07 9.71
C THR A 197 9.04 14.84 9.86
N ASN A 198 9.13 15.79 10.79
CA ASN A 198 10.39 16.46 11.17
C ASN A 198 11.37 15.49 11.87
N LEU A 199 11.85 14.51 11.12
CA LEU A 199 12.67 13.39 11.56
C LEU A 199 13.92 13.87 12.30
N MET A 200 14.63 14.85 11.72
CA MET A 200 15.87 15.37 12.31
C MET A 200 15.63 16.13 13.62
N GLY A 201 14.57 16.94 13.69
CA GLY A 201 14.16 17.63 14.91
C GLY A 201 13.79 16.65 16.01
N LYS A 202 13.00 15.61 15.67
CA LYS A 202 12.59 14.55 16.60
C LYS A 202 13.77 13.72 17.08
N ILE A 203 14.70 13.32 16.20
CA ILE A 203 15.93 12.62 16.61
C ILE A 203 16.71 13.44 17.65
N MET A 204 16.89 14.74 17.41
CA MET A 204 17.64 15.61 18.32
C MET A 204 16.99 15.74 19.70
N LYS A 205 15.66 15.68 19.76
CA LYS A 205 14.88 15.76 21.00
C LYS A 205 14.74 14.41 21.71
N ASN A 206 14.42 13.35 20.97
CA ASN A 206 14.15 12.02 21.51
C ASN A 206 15.42 11.32 21.97
N LEU A 207 16.57 11.54 21.34
CA LEU A 207 17.81 10.86 21.71
C LEU A 207 18.26 11.16 23.16
N PRO A 208 18.32 12.43 23.62
CA PRO A 208 18.56 12.72 25.04
C PRO A 208 17.51 12.12 25.98
N LEU A 209 16.22 12.18 25.62
CA LEU A 209 15.12 11.64 26.44
C LEU A 209 15.22 10.12 26.58
N ALA A 210 15.49 9.41 25.49
CA ALA A 210 15.67 7.97 25.46
C ALA A 210 16.86 7.53 26.33
N VAL A 211 18.00 8.22 26.22
CA VAL A 211 19.24 7.86 26.94
C VAL A 211 19.19 8.22 28.44
N THR A 212 18.52 9.32 28.80
CA THR A 212 18.49 9.80 30.20
C THR A 212 17.27 9.36 30.98
N HIS A 213 16.23 8.87 30.30
CA HIS A 213 14.91 8.55 30.86
C HIS A 213 14.20 9.74 31.56
N LEU A 214 14.65 10.98 31.34
CA LEU A 214 14.04 12.20 31.87
C LEU A 214 12.98 12.74 30.91
N GLY A 215 11.84 12.04 30.83
CA GLY A 215 10.71 12.38 29.96
C GLY A 215 10.32 11.23 29.03
N THR A 216 9.39 11.50 28.11
CA THR A 216 8.89 10.55 27.12
C THR A 216 9.28 11.03 25.73
N PRO A 217 9.98 10.21 24.91
CA PRO A 217 10.21 10.52 23.51
C PRO A 217 8.89 10.79 22.77
N GLU A 218 8.87 11.81 21.91
CA GLU A 218 7.69 12.16 21.13
C GLU A 218 7.45 11.13 20.03
N GLN A 219 6.18 10.85 19.73
CA GLN A 219 5.81 9.95 18.64
C GLN A 219 6.15 10.57 17.26
N GLY A 220 6.32 9.68 16.29
CA GLY A 220 6.56 10.03 14.89
C GLY A 220 5.34 10.67 14.23
N THR A 221 4.13 10.25 14.57
CA THR A 221 2.88 10.75 13.98
C THR A 221 2.37 12.01 14.69
N ASP A 222 1.39 12.69 14.07
CA ASP A 222 0.63 13.74 14.73
C ASP A 222 -0.56 13.14 15.48
N ALA A 223 -0.58 13.26 16.81
CA ALA A 223 -1.59 12.60 17.64
C ALA A 223 -3.02 13.10 17.38
N ALA A 224 -3.20 14.40 17.12
CA ALA A 224 -4.52 14.96 16.86
C ALA A 224 -5.07 14.47 15.51
N TYR A 225 -4.18 14.37 14.51
CA TYR A 225 -4.55 13.78 13.23
C TYR A 225 -4.92 12.31 13.34
N MET A 226 -4.14 11.51 14.08
CA MET A 226 -4.43 10.09 14.25
C MET A 226 -5.76 9.87 14.97
N GLU A 227 -6.08 10.65 16.02
CA GLU A 227 -7.40 10.60 16.68
C GLU A 227 -8.54 10.95 15.72
N PHE A 228 -8.37 12.01 14.91
CA PHE A 228 -9.33 12.37 13.87
C PHE A 228 -9.52 11.23 12.85
N LEU A 229 -8.42 10.61 12.40
CA LEU A 229 -8.45 9.50 11.45
C LEU A 229 -9.18 8.30 12.04
N TYR A 230 -8.87 7.88 13.28
CA TYR A 230 -9.53 6.74 13.90
C TYR A 230 -11.05 6.95 14.02
N ASP A 231 -11.45 8.15 14.44
CA ASP A 231 -12.86 8.51 14.59
C ASP A 231 -13.59 8.46 13.25
N ARG A 232 -13.03 9.10 12.21
CA ARG A 232 -13.63 9.15 10.87
C ARG A 232 -13.72 7.77 10.21
N VAL A 233 -12.66 6.97 10.28
CA VAL A 233 -12.64 5.64 9.66
C VAL A 233 -13.61 4.70 10.37
N SER A 234 -13.65 4.71 11.70
CA SER A 234 -14.60 3.87 12.45
C SER A 234 -16.06 4.29 12.22
N ASP A 235 -16.35 5.59 12.05
CA ASP A 235 -17.68 6.06 11.63
C ASP A 235 -18.05 5.57 10.24
N ALA A 236 -17.13 5.62 9.28
CA ALA A 236 -17.36 5.11 7.93
C ALA A 236 -17.60 3.60 7.93
N MET A 237 -16.86 2.83 8.74
CA MET A 237 -17.10 1.40 8.92
C MET A 237 -18.48 1.09 9.49
N LEU A 238 -18.92 1.84 10.51
CA LEU A 238 -20.27 1.69 11.05
C LEU A 238 -21.32 2.06 9.99
N ALA A 239 -21.11 3.13 9.23
CA ALA A 239 -22.01 3.53 8.15
C ALA A 239 -22.11 2.47 7.04
N ALA A 240 -21.00 1.82 6.68
CA ALA A 240 -21.00 0.70 5.73
C ALA A 240 -21.80 -0.51 6.27
N CYS A 241 -21.69 -0.82 7.57
CA CYS A 241 -22.52 -1.87 8.18
C CYS A 241 -24.01 -1.49 8.20
N ASP A 242 -24.31 -0.20 8.41
CA ASP A 242 -25.66 0.33 8.45
C ASP A 242 -26.32 0.39 7.05
N SER A 243 -25.52 0.45 5.98
CA SER A 243 -25.98 0.55 4.58
C SER A 243 -26.07 -0.78 3.84
N MET A 244 -25.81 -1.92 4.50
CA MET A 244 -25.83 -3.23 3.85
C MET A 244 -27.18 -3.54 3.20
N VAL A 245 -27.13 -3.91 1.92
CA VAL A 245 -28.27 -4.38 1.11
C VAL A 245 -27.95 -5.72 0.47
N THR A 246 -28.99 -6.47 0.09
CA THR A 246 -28.83 -7.72 -0.66
C THR A 246 -28.56 -7.45 -2.14
N GLY A 247 -27.90 -8.38 -2.82
CA GLY A 247 -27.63 -8.26 -4.25
C GLY A 247 -26.93 -9.49 -4.84
N THR A 248 -26.39 -9.31 -6.03
CA THR A 248 -25.58 -10.28 -6.77
C THR A 248 -24.15 -9.77 -6.94
N MET A 249 -23.21 -10.66 -7.20
CA MET A 249 -21.81 -10.29 -7.46
C MET A 249 -21.32 -10.96 -8.74
N THR A 250 -20.57 -10.21 -9.54
CA THR A 250 -19.86 -10.75 -10.71
C THR A 250 -18.36 -10.48 -10.61
N TYR A 251 -17.57 -11.33 -11.24
CA TYR A 251 -16.10 -11.27 -11.27
C TYR A 251 -15.60 -11.05 -12.70
N SER A 252 -14.54 -10.26 -12.85
CA SER A 252 -13.83 -10.05 -14.10
C SER A 252 -12.34 -9.82 -13.85
N ARG A 253 -11.50 -10.36 -14.74
CA ARG A 253 -10.05 -10.16 -14.75
C ARG A 253 -9.60 -9.81 -16.15
N LYS A 254 -8.76 -8.81 -16.27
CA LYS A 254 -8.19 -8.39 -17.55
C LYS A 254 -6.74 -7.99 -17.39
N ASP A 255 -5.87 -8.58 -18.21
CA ASP A 255 -4.53 -8.06 -18.44
C ASP A 255 -4.67 -6.70 -19.15
N ILE A 256 -4.29 -5.63 -18.45
CA ILE A 256 -4.36 -4.27 -19.00
C ILE A 256 -3.07 -3.89 -19.74
N GLY A 257 -2.05 -4.75 -19.71
CA GLY A 257 -0.78 -4.58 -20.40
C GLY A 257 0.32 -3.96 -19.52
N ASP A 258 1.57 -4.32 -19.82
CA ASP A 258 2.76 -3.89 -19.09
C ASP A 258 3.03 -2.38 -19.16
N GLY A 259 2.55 -1.69 -20.21
CA GLY A 259 2.78 -0.26 -20.41
C GLY A 259 2.10 0.66 -19.38
N TYR A 260 1.23 0.14 -18.52
CA TYR A 260 0.66 0.84 -17.35
C TYR A 260 1.47 0.65 -16.07
N PHE A 261 2.54 -0.14 -16.12
CA PHE A 261 3.39 -0.44 -14.98
C PHE A 261 4.85 -0.16 -15.30
N ASN A 262 5.59 0.29 -14.28
CA ASN A 262 7.02 0.54 -14.39
C ASN A 262 7.73 -0.15 -13.24
N ASN A 263 8.50 -1.17 -13.55
CA ASN A 263 9.43 -1.78 -12.62
C ASN A 263 10.71 -0.92 -12.57
N LYS A 264 10.96 -0.24 -11.44
CA LYS A 264 12.11 0.69 -11.28
C LYS A 264 13.45 -0.05 -11.34
N ASN A 265 13.91 -0.40 -12.54
CA ASN A 265 15.27 -0.87 -12.85
C ASN A 265 15.82 -1.92 -11.85
N ARG A 266 14.98 -2.86 -11.41
CA ARG A 266 15.41 -4.05 -10.65
C ARG A 266 15.32 -5.26 -11.56
N PRO A 267 16.34 -5.53 -12.41
CA PRO A 267 16.36 -6.74 -13.22
C PRO A 267 16.22 -8.04 -12.43
N SER A 268 16.54 -8.04 -11.13
CA SER A 268 16.30 -9.21 -10.27
C SER A 268 14.81 -9.42 -9.96
N ALA A 269 13.97 -8.38 -9.97
CA ALA A 269 12.53 -8.51 -9.79
C ALA A 269 11.89 -8.70 -11.16
N SER A 270 11.60 -9.94 -11.56
CA SER A 270 11.13 -10.20 -12.93
C SER A 270 9.63 -10.24 -13.08
N ALA A 271 8.89 -10.47 -11.99
CA ALA A 271 7.45 -10.54 -12.05
C ALA A 271 6.85 -9.16 -12.33
N LEU A 272 5.80 -9.16 -13.15
CA LEU A 272 4.96 -8.01 -13.40
C LEU A 272 3.50 -8.47 -13.47
N MET A 273 2.72 -8.18 -12.44
CA MET A 273 1.29 -8.46 -12.36
C MET A 273 0.55 -7.33 -13.08
N THR A 274 0.13 -7.59 -14.32
CA THR A 274 -0.49 -6.60 -15.22
C THR A 274 -2.02 -6.67 -15.24
N ASP A 275 -2.61 -7.52 -14.40
CA ASP A 275 -4.05 -7.67 -14.34
C ASP A 275 -4.71 -6.56 -13.51
N MET A 276 -5.85 -6.07 -14.01
CA MET A 276 -6.88 -5.45 -13.19
C MET A 276 -7.91 -6.52 -12.85
N VAL A 277 -8.24 -6.64 -11.57
CA VAL A 277 -9.32 -7.50 -11.06
C VAL A 277 -10.49 -6.62 -10.62
N LYS A 278 -11.70 -7.01 -11.02
CA LYS A 278 -12.96 -6.35 -10.67
C LYS A 278 -13.94 -7.37 -10.10
N LEU A 279 -14.46 -7.08 -8.90
CA LEU A 279 -15.76 -7.60 -8.46
C LEU A 279 -16.78 -6.47 -8.56
N GLU A 280 -17.95 -6.79 -9.08
CA GLU A 280 -19.07 -5.85 -9.18
C GLU A 280 -20.25 -6.39 -8.38
N PHE A 281 -20.59 -5.68 -7.30
CA PHE A 281 -21.80 -5.95 -6.53
C PHE A 281 -22.95 -5.11 -7.08
N THR A 282 -24.02 -5.77 -7.48
CA THR A 282 -25.25 -5.16 -7.98
C THR A 282 -26.36 -5.35 -6.93
N PRO A 283 -26.82 -4.27 -6.27
CA PRO A 283 -27.92 -4.34 -5.33
C PRO A 283 -29.23 -4.83 -5.97
N ASP A 284 -30.06 -5.53 -5.21
CA ASP A 284 -31.44 -5.85 -5.63
C ASP A 284 -32.32 -4.59 -5.71
N ASP A 285 -32.00 -3.57 -4.90
CA ASP A 285 -32.65 -2.26 -4.90
C ASP A 285 -31.99 -1.35 -5.94
N GLU A 286 -32.63 -1.18 -7.09
CA GLU A 286 -32.17 -0.32 -8.20
C GLU A 286 -31.99 1.17 -7.82
N THR A 287 -32.41 1.59 -6.61
CA THR A 287 -32.12 2.95 -6.11
C THR A 287 -30.77 3.08 -5.40
N GLN A 288 -30.08 1.96 -5.17
CA GLN A 288 -28.73 1.92 -4.60
C GLN A 288 -27.70 1.80 -5.71
N ASP A 289 -26.61 2.56 -5.58
CA ASP A 289 -25.52 2.52 -6.53
C ASP A 289 -24.75 1.17 -6.43
N PRO A 290 -24.45 0.50 -7.55
CA PRO A 290 -23.57 -0.67 -7.55
C PRO A 290 -22.17 -0.34 -7.03
N THR A 291 -21.44 -1.36 -6.56
CA THR A 291 -20.09 -1.18 -6.00
C THR A 291 -19.06 -1.97 -6.80
N LEU A 292 -18.03 -1.28 -7.30
CA LEU A 292 -16.86 -1.90 -7.90
C LEU A 292 -15.76 -2.06 -6.85
N ILE A 293 -15.29 -3.30 -6.66
CA ILE A 293 -14.14 -3.64 -5.83
C ILE A 293 -12.99 -3.97 -6.78
N LEU A 294 -11.95 -3.14 -6.75
CA LEU A 294 -10.85 -3.18 -7.71
C LEU A 294 -9.52 -3.54 -7.04
N ASN A 295 -8.72 -4.38 -7.69
CA ASN A 295 -7.33 -4.63 -7.33
C ASN A 295 -6.41 -4.38 -8.53
N ILE A 296 -5.36 -3.60 -8.29
CA ILE A 296 -4.29 -3.27 -9.25
C ILE A 296 -2.99 -3.20 -8.47
N ALA A 297 -1.90 -3.71 -9.03
CA ALA A 297 -0.60 -3.74 -8.38
C ALA A 297 0.33 -2.59 -8.84
N ALA A 298 -0.04 -1.35 -8.55
CA ALA A 298 0.72 -0.15 -8.92
C ALA A 298 0.88 0.83 -7.74
N HIS A 299 2.11 1.33 -7.51
CA HIS A 299 2.36 2.39 -6.53
C HIS A 299 1.63 3.70 -6.90
N PRO A 300 0.88 4.32 -5.96
CA PRO A 300 0.54 5.73 -6.01
C PRO A 300 1.67 6.54 -5.38
N ASP A 301 2.58 7.06 -6.21
CA ASP A 301 3.76 7.78 -5.70
C ASP A 301 3.98 9.15 -6.35
N VAL A 302 3.55 9.32 -7.60
CA VAL A 302 4.01 10.44 -8.42
C VAL A 302 3.65 11.81 -7.85
N ALA A 303 2.47 12.00 -7.23
CA ALA A 303 2.01 13.33 -6.82
C ALA A 303 2.87 13.95 -5.71
N GLY A 304 3.47 13.12 -4.84
CA GLY A 304 4.35 13.58 -3.75
C GLY A 304 5.77 13.94 -4.20
N LEU A 305 6.14 13.74 -5.46
CA LEU A 305 7.49 13.99 -5.96
C LEU A 305 7.71 15.47 -6.33
N ALA A 306 8.70 16.09 -5.69
CA ALA A 306 9.24 17.38 -6.12
C ALA A 306 9.87 17.29 -7.51
N THR A 307 9.86 18.39 -8.27
CA THR A 307 10.57 18.48 -9.56
C THR A 307 11.57 19.64 -9.58
N ASP A 308 12.72 19.42 -10.21
CA ASP A 308 13.83 20.38 -10.30
C ASP A 308 13.55 21.60 -11.21
N PHE A 309 12.34 21.70 -11.77
CA PHE A 309 12.01 22.69 -12.79
C PHE A 309 11.31 23.90 -12.18
N VAL A 310 11.81 25.09 -12.53
CA VAL A 310 11.03 26.33 -12.44
C VAL A 310 9.87 26.19 -13.42
N LEU A 311 8.65 26.13 -12.89
CA LEU A 311 7.41 26.05 -13.64
C LEU A 311 7.20 27.32 -14.47
N GLN A 312 6.21 27.30 -15.35
CA GLN A 312 5.66 28.52 -15.94
C GLN A 312 5.25 29.48 -14.79
N ASP A 313 5.62 30.75 -14.89
CA ASP A 313 5.39 31.80 -13.87
C ASP A 313 6.20 31.69 -12.55
N ASP A 314 7.42 31.14 -12.57
CA ASP A 314 8.36 31.08 -11.43
C ASP A 314 7.92 30.20 -10.24
N ALA A 315 6.81 29.44 -10.36
CA ALA A 315 6.41 28.48 -9.33
C ALA A 315 7.36 27.27 -9.33
N VAL A 316 7.57 26.63 -8.18
CA VAL A 316 8.35 25.37 -8.07
C VAL A 316 7.37 24.29 -7.62
N ASN A 317 7.35 23.14 -8.31
CA ASN A 317 6.59 22.00 -7.82
C ASN A 317 7.36 21.35 -6.67
N THR A 318 6.92 21.62 -5.45
CA THR A 318 7.55 21.14 -4.23
C THR A 318 7.16 19.70 -3.88
N GLY A 319 6.17 19.09 -4.54
CA GLY A 319 5.61 17.79 -4.13
C GLY A 319 4.93 17.81 -2.75
N ARG A 320 4.69 19.00 -2.18
CA ARG A 320 4.16 19.22 -0.83
C ARG A 320 2.64 19.47 -0.79
N GLN A 321 1.96 18.92 -1.79
CA GLN A 321 0.54 19.07 -2.01
C GLN A 321 -0.17 17.77 -1.63
N LEU A 322 -1.22 17.87 -0.81
CA LEU A 322 -2.01 16.73 -0.42
C LEU A 322 -2.83 16.21 -1.61
N SER A 323 -2.77 14.91 -1.87
CA SER A 323 -3.56 14.21 -2.89
C SER A 323 -3.84 12.75 -2.50
N GLY A 324 -5.02 12.24 -2.85
CA GLY A 324 -5.37 10.81 -2.83
C GLY A 324 -4.87 10.04 -4.06
N GLU A 325 -4.07 10.70 -4.91
CA GLU A 325 -3.42 10.16 -6.10
C GLU A 325 -4.38 9.48 -7.09
N TYR A 326 -3.88 8.57 -7.92
CA TYR A 326 -4.65 8.00 -9.01
C TYR A 326 -5.91 7.28 -8.50
N ILE A 327 -5.92 6.81 -7.25
CA ILE A 327 -7.07 6.14 -6.63
C ILE A 327 -8.21 7.15 -6.43
N TYR A 328 -7.92 8.39 -6.03
CA TYR A 328 -8.93 9.46 -5.98
C TYR A 328 -9.57 9.66 -7.37
N TYR A 329 -8.75 9.86 -8.40
CA TYR A 329 -9.24 10.16 -9.74
C TYR A 329 -9.95 8.99 -10.43
N MET A 330 -9.50 7.76 -10.17
CA MET A 330 -10.22 6.55 -10.57
C MET A 330 -11.60 6.52 -9.92
N GLY A 331 -11.68 6.77 -8.61
CA GLY A 331 -12.95 6.83 -7.88
C GLY A 331 -13.89 7.91 -8.40
N GLU A 332 -13.40 9.08 -8.80
CA GLU A 332 -14.22 10.14 -9.40
C GLU A 332 -14.83 9.69 -10.75
N THR A 333 -14.05 9.02 -11.61
CA THR A 333 -14.56 8.47 -12.88
C THR A 333 -15.65 7.42 -12.65
N LEU A 334 -15.50 6.57 -11.63
CA LEU A 334 -16.53 5.58 -11.27
C LEU A 334 -17.79 6.24 -10.70
N ALA A 335 -17.62 7.24 -9.83
CA ALA A 335 -18.73 7.97 -9.24
C ALA A 335 -19.54 8.73 -10.31
N GLU A 336 -18.88 9.30 -11.32
CA GLU A 336 -19.55 9.93 -12.48
C GLU A 336 -20.41 8.93 -13.27
N ALA A 337 -20.00 7.66 -13.31
CA ALA A 337 -20.75 6.56 -13.92
C ALA A 337 -21.82 5.94 -12.99
N GLY A 338 -21.99 6.45 -11.76
CA GLY A 338 -22.97 5.94 -10.80
C GLY A 338 -22.51 4.71 -10.01
N TYR A 339 -21.20 4.54 -9.81
CA TYR A 339 -20.64 3.43 -9.03
C TYR A 339 -19.95 3.90 -7.76
N ASN A 340 -20.13 3.12 -6.70
CA ASN A 340 -19.26 3.14 -5.54
C ASN A 340 -17.90 2.51 -5.88
N CYS A 341 -16.82 3.04 -5.30
CA CYS A 341 -15.45 2.61 -5.57
C CYS A 341 -14.80 2.05 -4.30
N MET A 342 -14.49 0.76 -4.30
CA MET A 342 -13.59 0.12 -3.33
C MET A 342 -12.29 -0.26 -4.04
N PHE A 343 -11.15 0.08 -3.43
CA PHE A 343 -9.83 -0.26 -3.97
C PHE A 343 -9.07 -1.07 -2.95
N LEU A 344 -8.48 -2.19 -3.38
CA LEU A 344 -7.62 -3.06 -2.60
C LEU A 344 -6.24 -3.06 -3.27
N GLN A 345 -5.20 -2.70 -2.53
CA GLN A 345 -3.87 -2.52 -3.14
C GLN A 345 -3.23 -3.87 -3.48
N GLY A 346 -2.50 -3.94 -4.60
CA GLY A 346 -1.78 -5.14 -5.01
C GLY A 346 -0.42 -5.35 -4.32
N ALA A 347 0.35 -6.31 -4.83
CA ALA A 347 1.77 -6.45 -4.48
C ALA A 347 2.59 -5.40 -5.24
N ILE A 348 3.02 -4.34 -4.56
CA ILE A 348 3.56 -3.15 -5.24
C ILE A 348 5.08 -2.99 -5.16
N ALA A 349 5.84 -3.79 -4.40
CA ALA A 349 7.26 -3.47 -4.14
C ALA A 349 8.12 -3.34 -5.40
N GLY A 350 8.49 -2.09 -5.73
CA GLY A 350 9.29 -1.73 -6.90
C GLY A 350 8.49 -1.52 -8.19
N ILE A 351 7.15 -1.58 -8.14
CA ILE A 351 6.24 -1.51 -9.28
C ILE A 351 5.39 -0.25 -9.19
N TYR A 352 5.58 0.65 -10.14
CA TYR A 352 4.99 1.97 -10.15
C TYR A 352 3.97 2.13 -11.27
N MET A 353 3.07 3.10 -11.13
CA MET A 353 2.24 3.51 -12.27
C MET A 353 3.11 3.98 -13.44
N ALA A 354 2.69 3.65 -14.67
CA ALA A 354 3.32 4.11 -15.89
C ALA A 354 2.29 4.63 -16.88
N ARG A 355 2.73 5.57 -17.72
CA ARG A 355 1.96 6.10 -18.86
C ARG A 355 2.65 5.74 -20.18
N GLY A 356 3.22 4.54 -20.28
CA GLY A 356 3.99 4.12 -21.46
C GLY A 356 3.14 4.07 -22.73
N LEU A 357 1.88 3.64 -22.61
CA LEU A 357 0.91 3.61 -23.71
C LEU A 357 0.41 5.02 -24.06
N THR A 358 0.07 5.83 -23.06
CA THR A 358 -0.43 7.21 -23.26
C THR A 358 0.68 8.25 -23.15
N GLY A 359 1.86 7.94 -23.69
CA GLY A 359 3.08 8.75 -23.63
C GLY A 359 3.02 9.97 -24.53
N ASP A 360 2.17 10.92 -24.18
CA ASP A 360 1.84 12.14 -24.91
C ASP A 360 2.94 13.22 -24.90
N ASN A 361 4.09 12.96 -24.24
CA ASN A 361 5.17 13.92 -23.99
C ASN A 361 4.68 15.25 -23.42
N GLN A 362 3.51 15.27 -22.77
CA GLN A 362 3.04 16.51 -22.17
C GLN A 362 4.00 16.90 -21.05
N PRO A 363 4.43 18.17 -21.00
CA PRO A 363 5.05 18.71 -19.81
C PRO A 363 4.01 18.68 -18.68
N THR A 364 4.00 17.58 -17.95
CA THR A 364 3.23 17.43 -16.72
C THR A 364 4.02 18.13 -15.62
N TYR A 365 3.98 19.46 -15.70
CA TYR A 365 4.59 20.38 -14.74
C TYR A 365 4.18 20.01 -13.31
N TRP A 366 2.94 19.55 -13.15
CA TRP A 366 2.42 18.98 -11.92
C TRP A 366 2.36 17.46 -12.02
N ARG A 367 3.07 16.77 -11.12
CA ARG A 367 3.00 15.31 -11.04
C ARG A 367 1.60 14.79 -10.71
N ALA A 368 0.79 15.59 -10.00
CA ALA A 368 -0.63 15.29 -9.77
C ALA A 368 -1.42 15.14 -11.07
N GLU A 369 -1.06 15.84 -12.16
CA GLU A 369 -1.69 15.64 -13.47
C GLU A 369 -1.37 14.26 -14.06
N GLN A 370 -0.17 13.74 -13.83
CA GLN A 370 0.18 12.36 -14.22
C GLN A 370 -0.69 11.36 -13.47
N SER A 371 -0.84 11.56 -12.16
CA SER A 371 -1.68 10.75 -11.28
C SER A 371 -3.14 10.78 -11.73
N ALA A 372 -3.66 11.97 -12.04
CA ALA A 372 -5.04 12.16 -12.48
C ALA A 372 -5.34 11.50 -13.83
N ARG A 373 -4.43 11.63 -14.79
CA ARG A 373 -4.58 11.00 -16.11
C ARG A 373 -4.58 9.48 -16.00
N TYR A 374 -3.61 8.90 -15.28
CA TYR A 374 -3.55 7.47 -15.03
C TYR A 374 -4.81 6.97 -14.30
N GLY A 375 -5.22 7.66 -13.23
CA GLY A 375 -6.40 7.28 -12.44
C GLY A 375 -7.70 7.28 -13.25
N ARG A 376 -7.96 8.34 -14.03
CA ARG A 376 -9.14 8.41 -14.90
C ARG A 376 -9.15 7.29 -15.93
N GLU A 377 -7.99 6.96 -16.48
CA GLU A 377 -7.87 5.88 -17.45
C GLU A 377 -8.10 4.50 -16.82
N MET A 378 -7.58 4.25 -15.61
CA MET A 378 -7.90 3.05 -14.85
C MET A 378 -9.41 2.96 -14.56
N GLY A 379 -10.07 4.09 -14.28
CA GLY A 379 -11.52 4.16 -14.13
C GLY A 379 -12.28 3.79 -15.41
N LYS A 380 -11.85 4.31 -16.57
CA LYS A 380 -12.42 3.95 -17.88
C LYS A 380 -12.24 2.45 -18.18
N ILE A 381 -11.06 1.90 -17.92
CA ILE A 381 -10.75 0.48 -18.09
C ILE A 381 -11.65 -0.39 -17.19
N ALA A 382 -11.79 -0.03 -15.91
CA ALA A 382 -12.61 -0.77 -14.94
C ALA A 382 -14.10 -0.84 -15.36
N LEU A 383 -14.67 0.29 -15.80
CA LEU A 383 -16.05 0.35 -16.31
C LEU A 383 -16.22 -0.50 -17.57
N ALA A 384 -15.21 -0.51 -18.44
CA ALA A 384 -15.33 -1.09 -19.78
C ALA A 384 -14.93 -2.57 -19.89
N MET A 385 -14.43 -3.22 -18.82
CA MET A 385 -13.88 -4.59 -18.87
C MET A 385 -14.77 -5.59 -19.62
N ASN A 386 -16.09 -5.47 -19.44
CA ASN A 386 -17.08 -6.38 -20.02
C ASN A 386 -17.83 -5.78 -21.23
N MET A 387 -17.42 -4.60 -21.71
CA MET A 387 -18.07 -3.88 -22.80
C MET A 387 -17.30 -4.08 -24.12
N THR A 388 -18.06 -4.33 -25.19
CA THR A 388 -17.56 -4.28 -26.57
C THR A 388 -17.16 -2.85 -26.95
N LEU A 389 -16.31 -2.72 -27.97
CA LEU A 389 -15.90 -1.41 -28.48
C LEU A 389 -17.09 -0.56 -28.97
N ASP A 390 -18.14 -1.19 -29.51
CA ASP A 390 -19.35 -0.49 -29.94
C ASP A 390 -20.14 0.07 -28.73
N GLU A 391 -20.25 -0.70 -27.65
CA GLU A 391 -20.88 -0.24 -26.39
C GLU A 391 -20.09 0.91 -25.76
N ILE A 392 -18.76 0.85 -25.78
CA ILE A 392 -17.89 1.94 -25.31
C ILE A 392 -18.15 3.23 -26.10
N LYS A 393 -18.32 3.13 -27.42
CA LYS A 393 -18.44 4.28 -28.33
C LYS A 393 -19.84 4.84 -28.49
N THR A 394 -20.86 4.05 -28.14
CA THR A 394 -22.27 4.40 -28.46
C THR A 394 -23.25 4.17 -27.32
N GLY A 395 -22.82 3.50 -26.25
CA GLY A 395 -23.64 3.17 -25.09
C GLY A 395 -23.86 4.35 -24.14
N GLU A 396 -24.50 4.06 -23.01
CA GLU A 396 -24.93 5.06 -22.03
C GLU A 396 -23.75 5.78 -21.36
N LEU A 397 -22.61 5.10 -21.22
CA LEU A 397 -21.39 5.65 -20.63
C LEU A 397 -20.46 6.33 -21.66
N LYS A 398 -20.90 6.55 -22.91
CA LYS A 398 -20.05 7.12 -23.97
C LYS A 398 -19.39 8.42 -23.54
N ASP A 399 -20.11 9.32 -22.89
CA ASP A 399 -19.60 10.65 -22.53
C ASP A 399 -18.46 10.59 -21.49
N ILE A 400 -18.33 9.46 -20.78
CA ILE A 400 -17.26 9.17 -19.81
C ILE A 400 -16.14 8.36 -20.49
N LEU A 401 -16.50 7.30 -21.23
CA LEU A 401 -15.53 6.33 -21.77
C LEU A 401 -14.90 6.78 -23.10
N TYR A 402 -15.66 7.47 -23.94
CA TYR A 402 -15.30 7.83 -25.31
C TYR A 402 -15.80 9.24 -25.67
N ASN A 403 -15.41 10.22 -24.86
CA ASN A 403 -15.66 11.61 -25.17
C ASN A 403 -14.82 12.04 -26.39
N GLU A 404 -15.47 12.23 -27.54
CA GLU A 404 -14.78 12.55 -28.80
C GLU A 404 -13.99 13.87 -28.72
N GLU A 405 -14.52 14.89 -28.03
CA GLU A 405 -13.85 16.19 -27.89
C GLU A 405 -12.60 16.09 -27.00
N GLU A 406 -12.69 15.34 -25.89
CA GLU A 406 -11.53 15.06 -25.01
C GLU A 406 -10.43 14.31 -25.78
N LEU A 407 -10.81 13.25 -26.51
CA LEU A 407 -9.86 12.44 -27.26
C LEU A 407 -9.19 13.22 -28.40
N GLU A 408 -9.95 14.03 -29.14
CA GLU A 408 -9.39 14.90 -30.18
C GLU A 408 -8.40 15.91 -29.59
N ALA A 409 -8.70 16.49 -28.42
CA ALA A 409 -7.80 17.42 -27.74
C ALA A 409 -6.51 16.74 -27.28
N GLU A 410 -6.59 15.55 -26.68
CA GLU A 410 -5.42 14.79 -26.22
C GLU A 410 -4.53 14.33 -27.38
N MET A 411 -5.14 13.85 -28.48
CA MET A 411 -4.41 13.47 -29.69
C MET A 411 -3.70 14.66 -30.34
N ALA A 412 -4.39 15.79 -30.48
CA ALA A 412 -3.82 17.01 -31.04
C ALA A 412 -2.65 17.53 -30.20
N TYR A 413 -2.78 17.48 -28.88
CA TYR A 413 -1.70 17.87 -27.97
C TYR A 413 -0.48 16.97 -28.15
N ALA A 414 -0.67 15.64 -28.14
CA ALA A 414 0.41 14.68 -28.30
C ALA A 414 1.16 14.89 -29.62
N GLU A 415 0.45 15.15 -30.72
CA GLU A 415 1.04 15.45 -32.03
C GLU A 415 1.87 16.74 -32.01
N GLU A 416 1.37 17.82 -31.40
CA GLU A 416 2.08 19.10 -31.30
C GLU A 416 3.38 19.00 -30.49
N HIS A 417 3.42 18.11 -29.49
CA HIS A 417 4.56 17.98 -28.56
C HIS A 417 5.48 16.80 -28.87
N GLY A 418 5.30 16.16 -30.05
CA GLY A 418 6.15 15.05 -30.50
C GLY A 418 6.03 13.79 -29.64
N GLY A 419 4.91 13.64 -28.92
CA GLY A 419 4.52 12.42 -28.21
C GLY A 419 3.62 11.54 -29.06
N GLY A 420 3.12 10.47 -28.44
CA GLY A 420 2.09 9.61 -29.01
C GLY A 420 0.98 9.39 -27.98
N TYR A 421 -0.28 9.41 -28.44
CA TYR A 421 -1.40 9.00 -27.62
C TYR A 421 -1.94 7.68 -28.18
N THR A 422 -1.67 6.57 -27.49
CA THR A 422 -2.38 5.32 -27.69
C THR A 422 -3.70 5.43 -26.95
N LEU A 423 -4.80 5.30 -27.67
CA LEU A 423 -6.13 5.28 -27.07
C LEU A 423 -6.23 4.06 -26.13
N TRP A 424 -6.71 4.27 -24.90
CA TRP A 424 -6.79 3.22 -23.88
C TRP A 424 -7.61 1.99 -24.33
N CYS A 425 -8.60 2.18 -25.21
CA CYS A 425 -9.41 1.13 -25.82
C CYS A 425 -8.99 0.77 -27.26
N GLU A 426 -7.76 1.11 -27.66
CA GLU A 426 -7.20 0.64 -28.94
C GLU A 426 -7.04 -0.90 -28.91
N ASN A 427 -7.59 -1.58 -29.92
CA ASN A 427 -7.64 -3.05 -30.00
C ASN A 427 -8.32 -3.71 -28.79
N TRP A 428 -9.31 -3.02 -28.20
CA TRP A 428 -10.03 -3.51 -27.03
C TRP A 428 -10.85 -4.77 -27.32
N GLU A 429 -10.62 -5.79 -26.50
CA GLU A 429 -11.44 -6.99 -26.42
C GLU A 429 -12.03 -7.11 -25.00
N PRO A 430 -13.37 -7.25 -24.85
CA PRO A 430 -13.98 -7.44 -23.54
C PRO A 430 -13.59 -8.80 -22.95
N VAL A 431 -13.72 -8.91 -21.63
CA VAL A 431 -13.67 -10.17 -20.89
C VAL A 431 -15.06 -10.55 -20.40
N GLU A 432 -15.32 -11.83 -20.25
CA GLU A 432 -16.59 -12.32 -19.72
C GLU A 432 -16.69 -12.02 -18.21
N ALA A 433 -17.87 -11.57 -17.77
CA ALA A 433 -18.20 -11.49 -16.35
C ALA A 433 -18.78 -12.82 -15.89
N VAL A 434 -18.29 -13.34 -14.77
CA VAL A 434 -18.74 -14.60 -14.19
C VAL A 434 -19.53 -14.32 -12.92
N ASP A 435 -20.69 -14.97 -12.76
CA ASP A 435 -21.47 -14.88 -11.51
C ASP A 435 -20.69 -15.52 -10.36
N VAL A 436 -20.64 -14.81 -9.23
CA VAL A 436 -19.88 -15.23 -8.04
C VAL A 436 -20.84 -15.81 -7.00
N ASP A 437 -20.68 -17.09 -6.70
CA ASP A 437 -21.42 -17.79 -5.65
C ASP A 437 -21.25 -17.08 -4.28
N PRO A 438 -22.31 -16.95 -3.45
CA PRO A 438 -22.21 -16.33 -2.12
C PRO A 438 -21.48 -17.23 -1.12
N ILE A 439 -20.15 -17.20 -1.24
CA ILE A 439 -19.15 -17.87 -0.41
C ILE A 439 -18.09 -16.82 -0.08
N PHE A 440 -17.96 -16.46 1.19
CA PHE A 440 -16.88 -15.59 1.64
C PHE A 440 -16.07 -16.32 2.71
N ASN A 441 -14.92 -16.86 2.32
CA ASN A 441 -14.01 -17.54 3.23
C ASN A 441 -12.84 -16.62 3.54
N LEU A 442 -12.52 -16.43 4.82
CA LEU A 442 -11.38 -15.62 5.22
C LEU A 442 -10.73 -16.22 6.46
N VAL A 443 -9.41 -16.34 6.42
CA VAL A 443 -8.59 -16.71 7.57
C VAL A 443 -7.46 -15.72 7.74
N ILE A 444 -7.16 -15.35 8.98
CA ILE A 444 -6.01 -14.52 9.33
C ILE A 444 -5.24 -15.23 10.45
N LYS A 445 -3.91 -15.31 10.29
CA LYS A 445 -2.96 -15.84 11.28
C LYS A 445 -1.95 -14.76 11.66
N GLU A 446 -1.38 -14.89 12.85
CA GLU A 446 -0.27 -14.05 13.29
C GLU A 446 1.03 -14.51 12.65
N ALA A 447 1.86 -13.56 12.19
CA ALA A 447 3.25 -13.80 11.87
C ALA A 447 4.15 -12.93 12.76
N TYR A 448 5.28 -13.50 13.22
CA TYR A 448 6.24 -12.79 14.08
C TYR A 448 7.48 -12.44 13.27
N VAL A 449 7.53 -11.20 12.77
CA VAL A 449 8.59 -10.73 11.87
C VAL A 449 9.80 -10.23 12.67
N PRO A 450 10.99 -10.83 12.50
CA PRO A 450 12.20 -10.34 13.17
C PRO A 450 12.65 -8.98 12.64
N VAL A 451 12.84 -8.01 13.54
CA VAL A 451 13.38 -6.69 13.20
C VAL A 451 14.91 -6.78 13.23
N THR A 452 15.51 -6.95 12.06
CA THR A 452 16.97 -7.12 11.89
C THR A 452 17.64 -5.88 11.28
N ASN A 453 16.86 -4.94 10.74
CA ASN A 453 17.34 -3.68 10.22
C ASN A 453 17.70 -2.72 11.38
N PRO A 454 18.99 -2.37 11.58
CA PRO A 454 19.40 -1.50 12.67
C PRO A 454 18.85 -0.07 12.56
N LEU A 455 18.51 0.42 11.36
CA LEU A 455 17.84 1.73 11.22
C LEU A 455 16.46 1.69 11.87
N ILE A 456 15.65 0.67 11.53
CA ILE A 456 14.31 0.49 12.06
C ILE A 456 14.32 0.24 13.57
N ILE A 457 15.28 -0.56 14.08
CA ILE A 457 15.48 -0.74 15.53
C ILE A 457 15.74 0.62 16.21
N LEU A 458 16.55 1.48 15.59
CA LEU A 458 16.85 2.79 16.15
C LEU A 458 15.60 3.70 16.14
N CYS A 459 14.81 3.67 15.05
CA CYS A 459 13.54 4.39 14.98
C CYS A 459 12.58 3.95 16.09
N GLY A 460 12.42 2.64 16.32
CA GLY A 460 11.58 2.12 17.42
C GLY A 460 12.09 2.54 18.80
N LYS A 461 13.41 2.46 19.06
CA LYS A 461 14.02 2.92 20.32
C LYS A 461 13.83 4.41 20.58
N LEU A 462 13.72 5.20 19.51
CA LEU A 462 13.51 6.64 19.56
C LEU A 462 12.02 7.02 19.49
N ASN A 463 11.10 6.06 19.48
CA ASN A 463 9.65 6.28 19.37
C ASN A 463 9.24 7.02 18.08
N LEU A 464 9.98 6.83 16.98
CA LEU A 464 9.74 7.52 15.71
C LEU A 464 8.75 6.81 14.78
N ALA A 465 8.37 5.57 15.13
CA ALA A 465 7.37 4.80 14.41
C ALA A 465 6.46 4.11 15.43
N ASN A 466 5.19 3.88 15.08
CA ASN A 466 4.16 3.46 16.03
C ASN A 466 3.99 1.93 16.17
N TYR A 467 5.03 1.15 15.86
CA TYR A 467 4.98 -0.30 15.99
C TYR A 467 5.01 -0.77 17.44
N LYS A 468 4.21 -1.78 17.75
CA LYS A 468 4.32 -2.54 18.99
C LYS A 468 5.47 -3.54 18.88
N VAL A 469 6.63 -3.15 19.38
CA VAL A 469 7.85 -3.97 19.31
C VAL A 469 7.91 -4.97 20.46
N LEU A 470 8.11 -6.24 20.11
CA LEU A 470 8.27 -7.35 21.03
C LEU A 470 9.76 -7.60 21.31
N THR A 471 10.10 -7.94 22.55
CA THR A 471 11.45 -8.37 22.93
C THR A 471 11.48 -9.87 23.14
N THR A 472 12.39 -10.56 22.44
CA THR A 472 12.54 -12.04 22.50
C THR A 472 13.84 -12.49 23.17
N GLY A 473 14.61 -11.53 23.67
CA GLY A 473 15.88 -11.77 24.34
C GLY A 473 16.74 -10.51 24.33
N PHE A 474 17.98 -10.63 24.77
CA PHE A 474 18.89 -9.48 24.82
C PHE A 474 19.09 -8.87 23.43
N ARG A 475 18.49 -7.69 23.22
CA ARG A 475 18.56 -6.89 21.99
C ARG A 475 18.06 -7.62 20.74
N LYS A 476 17.07 -8.49 20.90
CA LYS A 476 16.36 -9.16 19.81
C LYS A 476 14.90 -8.69 19.82
N TYR A 477 14.41 -8.34 18.65
CA TYR A 477 13.10 -7.74 18.51
C TYR A 477 12.30 -8.37 17.39
N GLU A 478 11.00 -8.44 17.58
CA GLU A 478 10.01 -8.88 16.60
C GLU A 478 8.86 -7.88 16.57
N VAL A 479 8.11 -7.85 15.48
CA VAL A 479 6.77 -7.26 15.42
C VAL A 479 5.77 -8.36 15.08
N CYS A 480 4.61 -8.36 15.74
CA CYS A 480 3.51 -9.23 15.35
C CYS A 480 2.76 -8.54 14.21
N VAL A 481 2.57 -9.24 13.11
CA VAL A 481 1.80 -8.80 11.95
C VAL A 481 0.71 -9.82 11.63
N GLU A 482 -0.22 -9.43 10.78
CA GLU A 482 -1.34 -10.27 10.36
C GLU A 482 -1.16 -10.72 8.90
N VAL A 483 -1.31 -12.03 8.65
CA VAL A 483 -1.19 -12.66 7.33
C VAL A 483 -2.48 -13.43 7.08
N GLY A 484 -3.14 -13.18 5.95
CA GLY A 484 -4.45 -13.76 5.66
C GLY A 484 -4.57 -14.40 4.28
N TYR A 485 -5.67 -15.11 4.11
CA TYR A 485 -6.13 -15.68 2.84
C TYR A 485 -7.64 -15.52 2.75
N VAL A 486 -8.11 -15.14 1.57
CA VAL A 486 -9.53 -14.92 1.30
C VAL A 486 -9.94 -15.59 -0.02
N GLU A 487 -11.12 -16.22 0.01
CA GLU A 487 -11.84 -16.68 -1.17
C GLU A 487 -13.17 -15.94 -1.26
N ILE A 488 -13.45 -15.36 -2.43
CA ILE A 488 -14.73 -14.73 -2.76
C ILE A 488 -15.33 -15.51 -3.92
N GLY A 489 -16.39 -16.25 -3.63
CA GLY A 489 -16.89 -17.31 -4.51
C GLY A 489 -15.86 -18.40 -4.75
N LYS A 490 -15.91 -18.99 -5.94
CA LYS A 490 -14.91 -19.98 -6.40
C LYS A 490 -13.88 -19.34 -7.35
N ASP A 491 -14.04 -18.04 -7.62
CA ASP A 491 -13.43 -17.34 -8.75
C ASP A 491 -12.26 -16.45 -8.33
N LEU A 492 -12.30 -15.89 -7.11
CA LEU A 492 -11.25 -15.02 -6.61
C LEU A 492 -10.59 -15.59 -5.35
N LYS A 493 -9.28 -15.75 -5.43
CA LYS A 493 -8.39 -16.13 -4.33
C LYS A 493 -7.34 -15.04 -4.14
N ALA A 494 -7.13 -14.59 -2.91
CA ALA A 494 -6.12 -13.60 -2.58
C ALA A 494 -5.41 -13.89 -1.26
N VAL A 495 -4.11 -13.67 -1.21
CA VAL A 495 -3.39 -13.53 0.06
C VAL A 495 -3.46 -12.08 0.55
N MET A 496 -3.57 -11.90 1.86
CA MET A 496 -3.61 -10.60 2.53
C MET A 496 -2.31 -10.42 3.28
N LEU A 497 -1.46 -9.52 2.80
CA LEU A 497 -0.06 -9.45 3.24
C LEU A 497 0.32 -8.04 3.72
N PRO A 498 1.14 -7.96 4.78
CA PRO A 498 1.56 -6.68 5.32
C PRO A 498 2.68 -6.06 4.49
N GLY A 499 2.79 -4.74 4.50
CA GLY A 499 3.86 -4.01 3.84
C GLY A 499 3.82 -4.05 2.31
N GLU A 500 4.85 -3.48 1.68
CA GLU A 500 5.01 -3.45 0.23
C GLU A 500 5.56 -4.79 -0.24
N VAL A 501 4.72 -5.64 -0.84
CA VAL A 501 5.10 -7.00 -1.22
C VAL A 501 5.72 -7.08 -2.61
N CYS A 502 6.83 -7.82 -2.73
CA CYS A 502 7.46 -8.16 -4.01
C CYS A 502 6.59 -9.14 -4.81
N GLN A 503 6.31 -8.81 -6.07
CA GLN A 503 5.49 -9.65 -6.95
C GLN A 503 6.12 -11.02 -7.24
N ASP A 504 7.45 -11.14 -7.22
CA ASP A 504 8.12 -12.43 -7.36
C ASP A 504 7.72 -13.40 -6.23
N LEU A 505 7.42 -12.90 -5.02
CA LEU A 505 6.92 -13.75 -3.93
C LEU A 505 5.52 -14.30 -4.24
N ILE A 506 4.71 -13.58 -5.02
CA ILE A 506 3.34 -13.97 -5.35
C ILE A 506 3.33 -14.97 -6.51
N VAL A 507 3.83 -14.55 -7.68
CA VAL A 507 3.68 -15.32 -8.93
C VAL A 507 4.96 -16.04 -9.36
N GLY A 508 6.04 -15.90 -8.59
CA GLY A 508 7.36 -16.41 -8.93
C GLY A 508 8.16 -15.43 -9.80
N GLY A 509 9.48 -15.43 -9.64
CA GLY A 509 10.38 -14.60 -10.42
C GLY A 509 11.85 -14.85 -10.10
N THR A 510 12.74 -14.16 -10.82
CA THR A 510 14.17 -14.44 -10.78
C THR A 510 14.81 -14.06 -9.45
N SER A 511 14.26 -13.12 -8.68
CA SER A 511 14.80 -12.73 -7.36
C SER A 511 14.76 -13.86 -6.35
N LEU A 512 13.89 -14.86 -6.56
CA LEU A 512 13.82 -16.06 -5.72
C LEU A 512 14.97 -17.04 -5.99
N THR A 513 15.68 -16.90 -7.12
CA THR A 513 16.67 -17.89 -7.55
C THR A 513 18.07 -17.61 -7.00
N ALA A 514 18.94 -18.62 -7.00
CA ALA A 514 20.35 -18.42 -6.65
C ALA A 514 21.14 -17.65 -7.72
N GLU A 515 20.68 -17.68 -8.98
CA GLU A 515 21.38 -17.08 -10.11
C GLU A 515 21.28 -15.55 -10.09
N ASP A 516 20.08 -15.03 -9.83
CA ASP A 516 19.78 -13.60 -9.93
C ASP A 516 19.68 -12.88 -8.58
N SER A 517 19.78 -13.61 -7.46
CA SER A 517 19.77 -13.01 -6.12
C SER A 517 21.12 -12.43 -5.71
N TYR A 518 21.07 -11.36 -4.91
CA TYR A 518 22.24 -10.70 -4.34
C TYR A 518 23.14 -11.65 -3.53
N SER A 519 22.54 -12.55 -2.75
CA SER A 519 23.29 -13.48 -1.89
C SER A 519 23.89 -14.69 -2.63
N GLY A 520 23.50 -14.92 -3.89
CA GLY A 520 23.87 -16.11 -4.66
C GLY A 520 23.23 -17.41 -4.13
N LYS A 521 22.09 -17.30 -3.45
CA LYS A 521 21.35 -18.43 -2.85
C LYS A 521 19.89 -18.36 -3.25
N ALA A 522 19.25 -19.51 -3.41
CA ALA A 522 17.80 -19.53 -3.60
C ALA A 522 17.09 -19.05 -2.33
N PHE A 523 15.95 -18.39 -2.52
CA PHE A 523 15.01 -18.11 -1.45
C PHE A 523 14.45 -19.44 -0.92
N GLU A 524 14.11 -19.47 0.36
CA GLU A 524 13.85 -20.73 1.08
C GLU A 524 12.42 -21.24 0.92
N TYR A 525 11.50 -20.40 0.41
CA TYR A 525 10.09 -20.72 0.21
C TYR A 525 9.70 -20.67 -1.28
N PRO A 526 8.74 -21.51 -1.71
CA PRO A 526 8.06 -21.36 -3.01
C PRO A 526 7.33 -20.00 -3.14
N SER A 527 6.87 -19.67 -4.34
CA SER A 527 5.94 -18.54 -4.51
C SER A 527 4.56 -18.87 -3.96
N VAL A 528 3.73 -17.85 -3.72
CA VAL A 528 2.33 -18.02 -3.29
C VAL A 528 1.55 -18.87 -4.31
N ALA A 529 1.71 -18.59 -5.61
CA ALA A 529 1.07 -19.35 -6.67
C ALA A 529 1.45 -20.85 -6.62
N GLU A 530 2.72 -21.17 -6.33
CA GLU A 530 3.17 -22.55 -6.16
C GLU A 530 2.61 -23.20 -4.89
N MET A 531 2.50 -22.45 -3.78
CA MET A 531 1.95 -22.95 -2.51
C MET A 531 0.47 -23.31 -2.61
N PHE A 532 -0.33 -22.45 -3.27
CA PHE A 532 -1.77 -22.64 -3.44
C PHE A 532 -2.14 -23.47 -4.68
N GLY A 533 -1.16 -23.77 -5.55
CA GLY A 533 -1.42 -24.45 -6.82
C GLY A 533 -2.31 -23.64 -7.78
N ASP A 534 -2.24 -22.32 -7.68
CA ASP A 534 -3.13 -21.37 -8.38
C ASP A 534 -2.30 -20.23 -8.99
N ASP A 535 -2.21 -20.18 -10.32
CA ASP A 535 -1.50 -19.12 -11.03
C ASP A 535 -2.30 -17.80 -11.14
N GLN A 536 -3.57 -17.83 -10.74
CA GLN A 536 -4.47 -16.68 -10.71
C GLN A 536 -4.51 -16.00 -9.33
N ILE A 537 -3.91 -16.57 -8.29
CA ILE A 537 -3.96 -15.98 -6.95
C ILE A 537 -3.36 -14.56 -6.95
N ILE A 538 -4.09 -13.61 -6.34
CA ILE A 538 -3.66 -12.22 -6.24
C ILE A 538 -3.23 -11.85 -4.81
N CYS A 539 -2.84 -10.59 -4.61
CA CYS A 539 -2.41 -10.06 -3.33
C CYS A 539 -3.24 -8.83 -2.96
N PHE A 540 -3.77 -8.80 -1.74
CA PHE A 540 -4.17 -7.60 -1.03
C PHE A 540 -2.98 -7.17 -0.16
N GLY A 541 -2.16 -6.28 -0.71
CA GLY A 541 -0.96 -5.74 -0.07
C GLY A 541 -1.29 -4.62 0.91
N LEU A 542 -0.33 -4.26 1.77
CA LEU A 542 -0.50 -3.25 2.82
C LEU A 542 -1.71 -3.57 3.73
N CYS A 543 -2.06 -4.85 3.86
CA CYS A 543 -3.24 -5.27 4.57
C CYS A 543 -2.92 -5.57 6.03
N ASN A 544 -3.68 -4.96 6.94
CA ASN A 544 -3.60 -5.06 8.40
C ASN A 544 -2.26 -4.64 9.03
N ASP A 545 -1.28 -4.25 8.23
CA ASP A 545 0.03 -3.79 8.66
C ASP A 545 0.84 -3.20 7.48
N ALA A 546 1.53 -2.09 7.72
CA ALA A 546 2.58 -1.57 6.85
C ALA A 546 3.93 -1.75 7.56
N ILE A 547 4.79 -2.63 7.06
CA ILE A 547 6.11 -2.93 7.67
C ILE A 547 7.30 -2.58 6.77
N GLY A 548 7.06 -1.64 5.85
CA GLY A 548 7.93 -1.36 4.71
C GLY A 548 7.99 -2.53 3.73
N TYR A 549 9.13 -2.69 3.06
CA TYR A 549 9.29 -3.68 2.00
C TYR A 549 9.36 -5.13 2.52
N VAL A 550 8.55 -6.00 1.90
CA VAL A 550 8.57 -7.45 2.03
C VAL A 550 9.17 -8.05 0.76
N ILE A 551 10.47 -8.32 0.84
CA ILE A 551 11.30 -8.72 -0.29
C ILE A 551 12.08 -10.00 0.04
N PRO A 552 12.40 -10.83 -0.96
CA PRO A 552 13.12 -12.08 -0.72
C PRO A 552 14.43 -11.85 0.04
N GLY A 553 14.62 -12.57 1.15
CA GLY A 553 15.77 -12.38 2.05
C GLY A 553 17.12 -12.68 1.39
N ASN A 554 17.12 -13.47 0.33
CA ASN A 554 18.28 -13.77 -0.51
C ASN A 554 18.66 -12.60 -1.44
N ASP A 555 17.74 -11.67 -1.74
CA ASP A 555 17.97 -10.50 -2.59
C ASP A 555 17.98 -9.16 -1.80
N TYR A 556 17.68 -9.19 -0.50
CA TYR A 556 17.69 -8.03 0.40
C TYR A 556 19.09 -7.42 0.57
N VAL A 557 19.20 -6.08 0.39
CA VAL A 557 20.40 -5.31 0.74
C VAL A 557 20.07 -4.00 1.46
N MET A 558 20.77 -3.73 2.56
CA MET A 558 20.70 -2.46 3.30
C MET A 558 21.80 -1.47 2.83
N SER A 559 21.90 -1.26 1.51
CA SER A 559 22.87 -0.37 0.83
C SER A 559 22.56 -0.28 -0.67
N ILE A 560 23.22 0.63 -1.40
CA ILE A 560 23.10 0.76 -2.86
C ILE A 560 23.54 -0.55 -3.54
N ALA A 561 22.56 -1.33 -4.00
CA ALA A 561 22.75 -2.54 -4.79
C ALA A 561 22.01 -2.36 -6.11
N TRP A 562 22.76 -2.00 -7.14
CA TRP A 562 22.22 -1.77 -8.46
C TRP A 562 21.62 -3.04 -9.06
N GLY A 563 20.36 -2.93 -9.47
CA GLY A 563 19.60 -4.00 -10.08
C GLY A 563 19.03 -5.04 -9.11
N HIS A 564 19.18 -4.80 -7.80
CA HIS A 564 18.62 -5.60 -6.72
C HIS A 564 17.74 -4.75 -5.81
N TYR A 565 16.96 -5.41 -4.96
CA TYR A 565 16.21 -4.73 -3.91
C TYR A 565 17.17 -4.11 -2.87
N HIS A 566 17.36 -2.79 -2.94
CA HIS A 566 18.02 -2.02 -1.89
C HIS A 566 16.95 -1.32 -1.05
N GLU A 567 16.79 -1.72 0.21
CA GLU A 567 15.73 -1.16 1.04
C GLU A 567 16.18 -0.78 2.44
N LEU A 568 16.03 0.52 2.72
CA LEU A 568 16.31 1.12 4.02
C LEU A 568 15.09 1.03 4.93
N ILE A 569 13.89 1.05 4.36
CA ILE A 569 12.61 0.99 5.05
C ILE A 569 12.02 -0.42 4.89
N SER A 570 12.57 -1.35 5.66
CA SER A 570 12.13 -2.75 5.76
C SER A 570 12.57 -3.29 7.12
N MET A 571 11.78 -4.18 7.72
CA MET A 571 12.15 -4.85 8.98
C MET A 571 13.47 -5.65 8.85
N GLY A 572 13.84 -6.07 7.65
CA GLY A 572 15.15 -6.60 7.26
C GLY A 572 15.09 -7.89 6.45
N GLU A 573 16.23 -8.58 6.31
CA GLU A 573 16.39 -9.76 5.44
C GLU A 573 15.52 -10.97 5.82
N LYS A 574 14.85 -10.93 6.98
CA LYS A 574 14.01 -12.00 7.51
C LYS A 574 12.51 -11.76 7.36
N SER A 575 12.09 -10.60 6.83
CA SER A 575 10.67 -10.24 6.73
C SER A 575 9.88 -11.22 5.86
N ALA A 576 10.30 -11.41 4.60
CA ALA A 576 9.59 -12.28 3.67
C ALA A 576 9.57 -13.74 4.16
N GLY A 577 10.68 -14.25 4.70
CA GLY A 577 10.72 -15.62 5.20
C GLY A 577 9.71 -15.88 6.33
N ALA A 578 9.57 -14.95 7.28
CA ALA A 578 8.61 -15.09 8.38
C ALA A 578 7.14 -15.00 7.91
N ILE A 579 6.87 -14.20 6.86
CA ILE A 579 5.53 -14.09 6.28
C ILE A 579 5.20 -15.33 5.45
N MET A 580 6.12 -15.75 4.58
CA MET A 580 5.93 -16.90 3.68
C MET A 580 5.81 -18.23 4.43
N GLU A 581 6.42 -18.36 5.62
CA GLU A 581 6.18 -19.48 6.53
C GLU A 581 4.69 -19.60 6.89
N VAL A 582 4.06 -18.50 7.30
CA VAL A 582 2.64 -18.47 7.66
C VAL A 582 1.74 -18.61 6.44
N VAL A 583 2.12 -18.04 5.29
CA VAL A 583 1.39 -18.26 4.03
C VAL A 583 1.39 -19.75 3.66
N GLN A 584 2.52 -20.43 3.80
CA GLN A 584 2.60 -21.87 3.55
C GLN A 584 1.73 -22.66 4.53
N GLU A 585 1.72 -22.31 5.82
CA GLU A 585 0.83 -22.93 6.80
C GLU A 585 -0.66 -22.74 6.48
N ILE A 586 -1.03 -21.59 5.92
CA ILE A 586 -2.40 -21.34 5.44
C ILE A 586 -2.69 -22.19 4.22
N ALA A 587 -1.80 -22.22 3.23
CA ALA A 587 -1.98 -23.04 2.03
C ALA A 587 -2.13 -24.54 2.37
N GLU A 588 -1.32 -25.07 3.29
CA GLU A 588 -1.41 -26.47 3.72
C GLU A 588 -2.73 -26.82 4.43
N GLU A 589 -3.43 -25.83 4.98
CA GLU A 589 -4.70 -26.02 5.71
C GLU A 589 -5.94 -25.76 4.85
N TYR A 590 -5.86 -24.84 3.87
CA TYR A 590 -7.02 -24.31 3.16
C TYR A 590 -6.97 -24.40 1.63
N ALA A 591 -5.83 -24.77 1.02
CA ALA A 591 -5.66 -24.80 -0.44
C ALA A 591 -5.79 -26.19 -1.09
#